data_AF-A0AAN9IHT2-F1
#
_entry.id   AF-A0AAN9IHT2-F1
#
_cell.length_a   1.000
_cell.length_b   1.000
_cell.length_c   1.000
_cell.angle_alpha   90.00
_cell.angle_beta   90.00
_cell.angle_gamma   90.00
#
_symmetry.space_group_name_H-M   'P 1'
#
loop_
_entity.id
_entity.type
_entity.pdbx_description
1 polymer ?
#
loop_
_entity_poly.entity_id
_entity_poly.type
_entity_poly.pdbx_seq_one_letter_code
_entity_poly.pdbx_strand_id
1 'polypeptide(L)'
;MRWLKPAEVMYILQNHEKYQFTEEPPQQPTSGSLFLFNKRVLRFFRRDGHNWRKKRDGRTVGEVQERLKVGNVEAINCYYAHGEQNPTFQRRS
;
A
#
# COMPACT_ATOMS: atom_id res chain seq x y z
N MET A 1 -4.36 8.45 -13.36
CA MET A 1 -3.89 8.79 -11.99
C MET A 1 -2.46 8.27 -11.81
N ARG A 2 -1.60 8.96 -11.07
CA ARG A 2 -0.18 8.56 -10.89
C ARG A 2 0.09 8.05 -9.49
N TRP A 3 1.10 7.21 -9.36
CA TRP A 3 1.68 6.89 -8.05
C TRP A 3 2.39 8.10 -7.44
N LEU A 4 2.42 8.17 -6.11
CA LEU A 4 3.34 9.05 -5.40
C LEU A 4 4.78 8.63 -5.73
N LYS A 5 5.63 9.61 -6.00
CA LYS A 5 7.08 9.41 -6.16
C LYS A 5 7.66 8.99 -4.79
N PRO A 6 8.78 8.26 -4.75
CA PRO A 6 9.40 7.86 -3.49
C PRO A 6 9.66 9.02 -2.52
N ALA A 7 10.08 10.18 -3.03
CA ALA A 7 10.30 11.37 -2.21
C ALA A 7 9.01 11.91 -1.56
N GLU A 8 7.87 11.82 -2.25
CA GLU A 8 6.56 12.24 -1.70
C GLU A 8 6.09 11.26 -0.62
N VAL A 9 6.30 9.95 -0.82
CA VAL A 9 6.02 8.95 0.21
C VAL A 9 6.90 9.17 1.44
N MET A 10 8.21 9.41 1.24
CA MET A 10 9.14 9.69 2.34
C MET A 10 8.70 10.91 3.14
N TYR A 11 8.31 11.99 2.45
CA TYR A 11 7.83 13.20 3.11
C TYR A 11 6.63 12.93 4.02
N ILE A 12 5.64 12.17 3.55
CA ILE A 12 4.46 11.79 4.36
C ILE A 12 4.89 10.96 5.57
N LEU A 13 5.76 9.96 5.39
CA LEU A 13 6.22 9.10 6.48
C LEU A 13 7.05 9.86 7.54
N GLN A 14 7.89 10.80 7.12
CA GLN A 14 8.70 11.63 8.02
C GLN A 14 7.89 12.70 8.76
N ASN A 15 6.72 13.07 8.23
CA ASN A 15 5.82 14.05 8.82
C ASN A 15 4.51 13.40 9.30
N HIS A 16 4.54 12.11 9.65
CA HIS A 16 3.35 11.31 9.96
C HIS A 16 2.52 11.90 11.11
N GLU A 17 3.14 12.62 12.04
CA GLU A 17 2.51 13.32 13.16
C GLU A 17 1.54 14.43 12.72
N LYS A 18 1.67 14.94 11.48
CA LYS A 18 0.78 15.95 10.91
C LYS A 18 -0.48 15.35 10.28
N TYR A 19 -0.55 14.02 10.18
CA TYR A 19 -1.63 13.31 9.50
C TYR A 19 -2.37 12.42 10.48
N GLN A 20 -3.67 12.27 10.26
CA GLN A 20 -4.46 11.32 11.02
C GLN A 20 -4.18 9.89 10.55
N PHE A 21 -3.97 9.00 11.51
CA PHE A 21 -3.91 7.57 11.22
C PHE A 21 -5.31 7.03 10.99
N THR A 22 -5.44 6.17 9.99
CA THR A 22 -6.66 5.41 9.73
C THR A 22 -6.72 4.24 10.71
N GLU A 23 -7.79 4.18 11.51
CA GLU A 23 -7.95 3.21 12.59
C GLU A 23 -8.55 1.87 12.11
N GLU A 24 -9.22 1.88 10.96
CA GLU A 24 -9.86 0.70 10.35
C GLU A 24 -9.47 0.52 8.88
N PRO A 25 -9.46 -0.71 8.33
CA PRO A 25 -9.17 -0.92 6.92
C PRO A 25 -10.30 -0.34 6.06
N PRO A 26 -10.02 0.52 5.07
CA PRO A 26 -11.05 1.07 4.20
C PRO A 26 -11.70 -0.04 3.38
N GLN A 27 -13.02 0.02 3.18
CA GLN A 27 -13.74 -0.99 2.41
C GLN A 27 -13.91 -0.55 0.95
N GLN A 28 -13.30 -1.30 0.05
CA GLN A 28 -13.25 -1.06 -1.39
C GLN A 28 -12.92 0.39 -1.76
N PRO A 29 -11.81 0.95 -1.25
CA PRO A 29 -11.45 2.34 -1.53
C PRO A 29 -11.31 2.58 -3.04
N THR A 30 -11.71 3.78 -3.48
CA THR A 30 -11.61 4.19 -4.87
C THR A 30 -10.15 4.43 -5.26
N SER A 31 -9.87 4.33 -6.55
CA SER A 31 -8.53 4.60 -7.09
C SER A 31 -8.05 5.99 -6.66
N GLY A 32 -6.85 6.07 -6.09
CA GLY A 32 -6.23 7.32 -5.62
C GLY A 32 -6.44 7.68 -4.18
N SER A 33 -7.23 6.88 -3.47
CA SER A 33 -7.34 7.01 -2.03
C SER A 33 -5.97 6.74 -1.39
N LEU A 34 -5.66 7.52 -0.36
CA LEU A 34 -4.42 7.43 0.42
C LEU A 34 -4.77 7.31 1.89
N PHE A 35 -4.14 6.36 2.56
CA PHE A 35 -4.37 6.08 3.98
C PHE A 35 -3.03 5.89 4.67
N LEU A 36 -2.96 6.30 5.93
CA LEU A 36 -1.78 6.15 6.77
C LEU A 36 -2.14 5.24 7.93
N PHE A 37 -1.43 4.13 8.09
CA PHE A 37 -1.72 3.14 9.12
C PHE A 37 -0.52 2.96 10.06
N ASN A 38 -0.79 2.79 11.34
CA ASN A 38 0.18 2.20 12.25
C ASN A 38 0.07 0.67 12.20
N LYS A 39 0.98 0.02 11.46
CA LYS A 39 0.96 -1.45 11.25
C LYS A 39 1.07 -2.28 12.53
N ARG A 40 1.56 -1.70 13.64
CA ARG A 40 1.64 -2.39 14.94
C ARG A 40 0.26 -2.44 15.63
N VAL A 41 -0.57 -1.44 15.37
CA VAL A 41 -1.94 -1.32 15.89
C VAL A 41 -2.90 -2.04 14.94
N LEU A 42 -2.96 -1.62 13.67
CA LEU A 42 -3.87 -2.20 12.68
C LEU A 42 -3.16 -3.26 11.83
N ARG A 43 -3.01 -4.47 12.37
CA ARG A 43 -2.27 -5.58 11.71
C ARG A 43 -2.90 -6.03 10.39
N PHE A 44 -4.22 -5.90 10.25
CA PHE A 44 -5.00 -6.37 9.10
C PHE A 44 -5.44 -5.23 8.16
N PHE A 45 -4.69 -4.12 8.11
CA PHE A 45 -4.96 -2.95 7.26
C PHE A 45 -5.14 -3.27 5.76
N ARG A 46 -4.69 -4.45 5.30
CA ARG A 46 -4.85 -4.95 3.93
C ARG A 46 -6.16 -5.67 3.64
N ARG A 47 -7.02 -5.88 4.65
CA ARG A 47 -8.38 -6.43 4.49
C ARG A 47 -9.33 -5.31 4.03
N ASP A 48 -9.05 -4.80 2.84
CA ASP A 48 -9.69 -3.62 2.27
C ASP A 48 -10.89 -3.95 1.35
N GLY A 49 -11.41 -5.18 1.42
CA GLY A 49 -12.59 -5.61 0.66
C GLY A 49 -12.38 -5.78 -0.86
N HIS A 50 -11.18 -5.49 -1.39
CA HIS A 50 -10.85 -5.75 -2.79
C HIS A 50 -10.43 -7.21 -3.01
N ASN A 51 -10.79 -7.76 -4.18
CA ASN A 51 -10.30 -9.06 -4.61
C ASN A 51 -8.91 -8.92 -5.22
N TRP A 52 -7.89 -9.21 -4.42
CA TRP A 52 -6.50 -9.20 -4.86
C TRP A 52 -6.10 -10.56 -5.44
N ARG A 53 -5.27 -10.54 -6.47
CA ARG A 53 -4.68 -11.74 -7.06
C ARG A 53 -3.97 -12.55 -5.99
N LYS A 54 -4.29 -13.82 -5.90
CA LYS A 54 -3.68 -14.75 -4.94
C LYS A 54 -2.48 -15.48 -5.55
N LYS A 55 -1.60 -15.98 -4.69
CA LYS A 55 -0.55 -16.93 -5.05
C LYS A 55 -1.17 -18.24 -5.54
N ARG A 56 -0.33 -19.14 -6.06
CA ARG A 56 -0.76 -20.47 -6.55
C ARG A 56 -1.51 -21.30 -5.49
N ASP A 57 -1.27 -21.02 -4.21
CA ASP A 57 -1.96 -21.67 -3.08
C ASP A 57 -3.44 -21.26 -2.94
N GLY A 58 -3.89 -20.22 -3.66
CA GLY A 58 -5.26 -19.70 -3.59
C GLY A 58 -5.65 -19.05 -2.26
N ARG A 59 -4.69 -18.87 -1.34
CA ARG A 59 -4.93 -18.37 0.04
C ARG A 59 -4.26 -17.03 0.27
N THR A 60 -3.01 -16.90 -0.16
CA THR A 60 -2.18 -15.73 0.16
C THR A 60 -2.24 -14.73 -0.97
N VAL A 61 -2.37 -13.42 -0.69
CA VAL A 61 -2.26 -12.39 -1.74
C VAL A 61 -0.85 -12.43 -2.35
N GLY A 62 -0.79 -12.38 -3.68
CA GLY A 62 0.46 -12.30 -4.42
C GLY A 62 1.03 -10.88 -4.36
N GLU A 63 1.74 -10.57 -3.28
CA GLU A 63 2.46 -9.30 -3.14
C GLU A 63 3.90 -9.42 -3.64
N VAL A 64 4.36 -8.43 -4.40
CA VAL A 64 5.75 -8.26 -4.82
C VAL A 64 6.42 -7.21 -3.95
N GLN A 65 7.52 -7.58 -3.29
CA GLN A 65 8.29 -6.64 -2.48
C GLN A 65 9.31 -5.88 -3.36
N GLU A 66 9.40 -4.58 -3.15
CA GLU A 66 10.37 -3.68 -3.77
C GLU A 66 10.96 -2.73 -2.72
N ARG A 67 12.18 -2.23 -2.96
CA ARG A 67 12.79 -1.14 -2.20
C ARG A 67 12.86 0.11 -3.06
N LEU A 68 12.08 1.13 -2.71
CA LEU A 68 12.07 2.40 -3.43
C LEU A 68 13.25 3.26 -3.01
N LYS A 69 13.88 3.92 -3.99
CA LYS A 69 14.99 4.84 -3.79
C LYS A 69 14.52 6.28 -3.65
N VAL A 70 15.08 7.01 -2.69
CA VAL A 70 14.96 8.47 -2.57
C VAL A 70 16.35 9.04 -2.88
N GLY A 71 16.46 9.76 -3.99
CA GLY A 71 17.77 10.01 -4.60
C GLY A 71 18.43 8.68 -4.98
N ASN A 72 19.63 8.42 -4.47
CA ASN A 72 20.39 7.21 -4.77
C ASN A 72 20.34 6.14 -3.66
N VAL A 73 19.54 6.36 -2.60
CA VAL A 73 19.50 5.50 -1.41
C VAL A 73 18.18 4.73 -1.35
N GLU A 74 18.25 3.42 -1.17
CA GLU A 74 17.07 2.58 -0.88
C GLU A 74 16.51 2.90 0.50
N ALA A 75 15.34 3.51 0.54
CA ALA A 75 14.83 4.14 1.77
C ALA A 75 13.46 3.63 2.21
N ILE A 76 12.64 3.09 1.29
CA ILE A 76 11.26 2.70 1.58
C ILE A 76 11.04 1.25 1.11
N ASN A 77 10.59 0.40 2.02
CA ASN A 77 10.05 -0.92 1.66
C ASN A 77 8.63 -0.76 1.13
N CYS A 78 8.33 -1.47 0.07
CA CYS A 78 7.09 -1.33 -0.67
C CYS A 78 6.59 -2.70 -1.11
N TYR A 79 5.28 -2.89 -1.08
CA TYR A 79 4.61 -4.10 -1.57
C TYR A 79 3.55 -3.74 -2.60
N TYR A 80 3.62 -4.35 -3.77
CA TYR A 80 2.61 -4.21 -4.83
C TYR A 80 1.68 -5.41 -4.87
N ALA A 81 0.38 -5.15 -4.94
CA ALA A 81 -0.66 -6.16 -5.18
C ALA A 81 -1.44 -5.77 -6.45
N HIS A 82 -1.80 -6.78 -7.26
CA HIS A 82 -2.65 -6.62 -8.43
C HIS A 82 -4.06 -7.13 -8.15
N GLY A 83 -5.07 -6.46 -8.70
CA GLY A 83 -6.45 -6.95 -8.69
C GLY A 83 -6.54 -8.31 -9.37
N GLU A 84 -7.46 -9.14 -8.88
CA GLU A 84 -7.71 -10.46 -9.47
C GLU A 84 -8.29 -10.34 -10.89
N GLN A 85 -9.31 -9.49 -11.05
CA GLN A 85 -10.04 -9.32 -12.31
C GLN A 85 -9.36 -8.32 -13.25
N ASN A 86 -8.81 -7.22 -12.72
CA ASN A 86 -8.18 -6.17 -13.51
C ASN A 86 -6.69 -6.04 -13.14
N PRO A 87 -5.75 -6.42 -14.03
CA PRO A 87 -4.31 -6.36 -13.75
C PRO A 87 -3.77 -4.93 -13.62
N THR A 88 -4.47 -3.93 -14.17
CA THR A 88 -4.10 -2.51 -14.05
C THR A 88 -4.53 -1.92 -12.72
N PHE A 89 -5.52 -2.54 -12.05
CA PHE A 89 -5.92 -2.17 -10.70
C PHE A 89 -4.89 -2.69 -9.71
N GLN A 90 -4.28 -1.78 -8.95
CA GLN A 90 -3.11 -2.07 -8.14
C GLN A 90 -3.16 -1.30 -6.82
N ARG A 91 -2.55 -1.89 -5.78
CA ARG A 91 -2.26 -1.21 -4.51
C ARG A 91 -0.77 -1.24 -4.26
N ARG A 92 -0.27 -0.17 -3.66
CA ARG A 92 1.08 -0.08 -3.09
C ARG A 92 0.98 0.19 -1.59
N SER A 93 1.62 -0.62 -0.77
CA SER A 93 1.66 -0.50 0.70
C SER A 93 3.07 -0.53 1.26
#